data_AF-A0A9E2MJK9-F1
#
_entry.id   AF-A0A9E2MJK9-F1
#
_cell.length_a   1.000
_cell.length_b   1.000
_cell.length_c   1.000
_cell.angle_alpha   90.00
_cell.angle_beta   90.00
_cell.angle_gamma   90.00
#
_symmetry.space_group_name_H-M   'P 1'
#
loop_
_entity.id
_entity.type
_entity.pdbx_description
1 polymer ?
#
loop_
_entity_poly.entity_id
_entity_poly.type
_entity_poly.pdbx_seq_one_letter_code
_entity_poly.pdbx_strand_id
1 'polypeptide(L)'
;MKTILLYGTSIFLAGLTELMHTLPDLHIETCQRLADLGDLAAFDAVLVDLNNPKTSDVLNLLRARPDLTVIGINTASGTVTVLSGQVYLAETLEDVVVHLQAADVKKEVLIDDI
;
A
#
# COMPACT_ATOMS: atom_id res chain seq x y z
N MET A 1 3.48 -15.22 10.82
CA MET A 1 3.19 -13.94 11.48
C MET A 1 3.42 -12.85 10.45
N LYS A 2 2.42 -12.01 10.17
CA LYS A 2 2.55 -10.94 9.17
C LYS A 2 3.01 -9.66 9.85
N THR A 3 3.94 -8.95 9.24
CA THR A 3 4.48 -7.69 9.74
C THR A 3 3.95 -6.54 8.89
N ILE A 4 3.17 -5.65 9.52
CA ILE A 4 2.51 -4.52 8.86
C ILE A 4 3.11 -3.22 9.37
N LEU A 5 3.53 -2.38 8.44
CA LEU A 5 3.95 -1.02 8.72
C LEU A 5 2.76 -0.06 8.60
N LEU A 6 2.49 0.77 9.60
CA LEU A 6 1.66 1.96 9.41
C LEU A 6 2.56 3.19 9.23
N TYR A 7 2.46 3.80 8.07
CA TYR A 7 3.21 4.99 7.70
C TYR A 7 2.35 6.25 7.80
N GLY A 8 2.75 7.16 8.69
CA GLY A 8 2.11 8.45 8.89
C GLY A 8 1.67 8.71 10.33
N THR A 9 0.87 9.76 10.51
CA THR A 9 0.51 10.30 11.84
C THR A 9 -0.97 10.62 11.99
N SER A 10 -1.85 10.02 11.19
CA SER A 10 -3.27 10.34 11.28
C SER A 10 -3.94 9.65 12.47
N ILE A 11 -4.98 10.30 13.02
CA ILE A 11 -5.77 9.75 14.13
C ILE A 11 -6.44 8.42 13.74
N PHE A 12 -6.76 8.27 12.46
CA PHE A 12 -7.28 7.02 11.91
C PHE A 12 -6.25 5.89 12.06
N LEU A 13 -4.99 6.12 11.68
CA LEU A 13 -3.93 5.12 11.84
C LEU A 13 -3.72 4.77 13.31
N ALA A 14 -3.79 5.75 14.22
CA ALA A 14 -3.68 5.47 15.66
C ALA A 14 -4.81 4.56 16.18
N GLY A 15 -6.06 4.83 15.79
CA GLY A 15 -7.20 3.97 16.13
C GLY A 15 -7.10 2.57 15.50
N LEU A 16 -6.59 2.50 14.27
CA LEU A 16 -6.37 1.23 13.59
C LEU A 16 -5.27 0.39 14.24
N THR A 17 -4.16 1.02 14.65
CA THR A 17 -3.08 0.35 15.40
C THR A 17 -3.62 -0.36 16.64
N GLU A 18 -4.46 0.32 17.43
CA GLU A 18 -5.06 -0.26 18.64
C GLU A 18 -5.92 -1.49 18.31
N LEU A 19 -6.75 -1.40 17.26
CA LEU A 19 -7.55 -2.54 16.80
C LEU A 19 -6.68 -3.70 16.31
N MET A 20 -5.62 -3.41 15.56
CA MET A 20 -4.74 -4.44 14.99
C MET A 20 -3.89 -5.15 16.05
N HIS A 21 -3.53 -4.47 17.15
CA HIS A 21 -2.85 -5.11 18.28
C HIS A 21 -3.67 -6.20 18.97
N THR A 22 -4.98 -6.23 18.77
CA THR A 22 -5.84 -7.32 19.26
C THR A 22 -5.74 -8.60 18.42
N LEU A 23 -5.09 -8.56 17.26
CA LEU A 23 -4.98 -9.68 16.33
C LEU A 23 -3.67 -10.45 16.57
N PRO A 24 -3.71 -11.73 16.97
CA PRO A 24 -2.54 -12.47 17.44
C PRO A 24 -1.50 -12.81 16.35
N ASP A 25 -1.90 -12.77 15.08
CA ASP A 25 -1.03 -13.13 13.94
C ASP A 25 -0.37 -11.92 13.25
N LEU A 26 -0.57 -10.72 13.79
CA LEU A 26 -0.05 -9.46 13.25
C LEU A 26 0.98 -8.83 14.18
N HIS A 27 2.14 -8.53 13.61
CA HIS A 27 3.12 -7.63 14.20
C HIS A 27 2.98 -6.26 13.56
N ILE A 28 2.81 -5.22 14.38
CA ILE A 28 2.50 -3.87 13.93
C ILE A 28 3.63 -2.94 14.28
N GLU A 29 4.18 -2.26 13.27
CA GLU A 29 5.16 -1.20 13.46
C GLU A 29 4.62 0.12 12.92
N THR A 30 4.96 1.21 13.59
CA THR A 30 4.55 2.56 13.18
C THR A 30 5.78 3.36 12.81
N CYS A 31 5.72 4.09 11.71
CA CYS A 31 6.81 4.94 11.25
C CYS A 31 6.26 6.27 10.74
N GLN A 32 6.90 7.37 11.13
CA GLN A 32 6.47 8.72 10.76
C GLN A 32 7.30 9.35 9.64
N ARG A 33 8.48 8.80 9.35
CA ARG A 33 9.41 9.29 8.34
C ARG A 33 10.11 8.10 7.70
N LEU A 34 10.08 8.01 6.38
CA LEU A 34 10.77 6.91 5.68
C LEU A 34 12.27 6.82 6.01
N ALA A 35 12.93 7.92 6.35
CA ALA A 35 14.34 7.92 6.75
C ALA A 35 14.58 7.12 8.05
N ASP A 36 13.56 6.97 8.88
CA ASP A 36 13.61 6.15 10.10
C ASP A 36 13.22 4.70 9.82
N LEU A 37 12.81 4.40 8.59
CA LEU A 37 12.45 3.06 8.19
C LEU A 37 13.73 2.26 7.99
N GLY A 38 13.86 1.17 8.76
CA GLY A 38 14.93 0.21 8.62
C GLY A 38 14.78 -0.62 7.35
N ASP A 39 14.95 -1.93 7.47
CA ASP A 39 14.83 -2.82 6.32
C ASP A 39 13.37 -2.96 5.87
N LEU A 40 13.04 -2.40 4.70
CA LEU A 40 11.72 -2.50 4.08
C LEU A 40 11.34 -3.94 3.71
N ALA A 41 12.32 -4.84 3.58
CA ALA A 41 12.08 -6.26 3.32
C ALA A 41 11.43 -6.99 4.52
N ALA A 42 11.51 -6.43 5.72
CA ALA A 42 10.90 -7.01 6.92
C ALA A 42 9.37 -6.88 6.97
N PHE A 43 8.78 -6.05 6.09
CA PHE A 43 7.34 -5.78 6.07
C PHE A 43 6.66 -6.52 4.91
N ASP A 44 5.51 -7.13 5.21
CA ASP A 44 4.64 -7.77 4.23
C ASP A 44 3.72 -6.76 3.54
N ALA A 45 3.32 -5.72 4.26
CA ALA A 45 2.50 -4.64 3.73
C ALA A 45 2.71 -3.32 4.46
N VAL A 46 2.36 -2.23 3.79
CA VAL A 46 2.39 -0.87 4.35
C VAL A 46 1.00 -0.25 4.25
N LEU A 47 0.47 0.23 5.36
CA LEU A 47 -0.73 1.07 5.40
C LEU A 47 -0.33 2.54 5.43
N VAL A 48 -1.01 3.35 4.62
CA VAL A 48 -0.75 4.79 4.51
C VAL A 48 -2.06 5.54 4.48
N ASP A 49 -2.17 6.64 5.24
CA ASP A 49 -3.27 7.58 5.06
C ASP A 49 -2.97 8.49 3.87
N LEU A 50 -3.77 8.37 2.80
CA LEU A 50 -3.59 9.12 1.56
C LEU A 50 -3.86 10.63 1.71
N ASN A 51 -4.52 11.04 2.80
CA ASN A 51 -4.74 12.44 3.12
C ASN A 51 -3.54 13.06 3.85
N ASN A 52 -2.50 12.28 4.18
CA ASN A 52 -1.29 12.80 4.79
C ASN A 52 -0.40 13.49 3.74
N PRO A 53 0.13 14.69 4.00
CA PRO A 53 1.05 15.38 3.07
C PRO A 53 2.33 14.58 2.77
N LYS A 54 2.69 13.61 3.61
CA LYS A 54 3.85 12.71 3.40
C LYS A 54 3.56 11.55 2.44
N THR A 55 2.36 11.44 1.86
CA THR A 55 2.00 10.33 0.97
C THR A 55 2.85 10.26 -0.29
N SER A 56 3.50 11.35 -0.71
CA SER A 56 4.48 11.34 -1.82
C SER A 56 5.64 10.35 -1.59
N ASP A 57 5.97 10.08 -0.33
CA ASP A 57 7.00 9.11 0.07
C ASP A 57 6.63 7.67 -0.32
N VAL A 58 5.34 7.36 -0.48
CA VAL A 58 4.85 6.03 -0.89
C VAL A 58 5.40 5.63 -2.25
N LEU A 59 5.57 6.59 -3.17
CA LEU A 59 6.17 6.29 -4.47
C LEU A 59 7.63 5.84 -4.33
N ASN A 60 8.36 6.34 -3.33
CA ASN A 60 9.72 5.89 -3.05
C ASN A 60 9.73 4.47 -2.47
N LEU A 61 8.75 4.12 -1.61
CA LEU A 61 8.56 2.74 -1.13
C LEU A 61 8.32 1.77 -2.29
N LEU A 62 7.37 2.10 -3.18
CA LEU A 62 7.01 1.25 -4.32
C LEU A 62 8.15 1.12 -5.34
N ARG A 63 9.00 2.15 -5.49
CA ARG A 63 10.22 2.04 -6.30
C ARG A 63 11.26 1.12 -5.69
N ALA A 64 11.44 1.18 -4.36
CA ALA A 64 12.43 0.36 -3.66
C ALA A 64 11.99 -1.12 -3.55
N ARG A 65 10.69 -1.36 -3.34
CA ARG A 65 10.08 -2.69 -3.27
C ARG A 65 8.81 -2.73 -4.12
N PRO A 66 8.95 -3.01 -5.43
CA PRO A 66 7.82 -3.11 -6.34
C PRO A 66 6.79 -4.16 -5.94
N ASP A 67 7.23 -5.23 -5.29
CA ASP A 67 6.42 -6.35 -4.81
C ASP A 67 5.68 -6.05 -3.50
N LEU A 68 5.99 -4.95 -2.83
CA LEU A 68 5.38 -4.58 -1.57
C LEU A 68 3.92 -4.18 -1.76
N THR A 69 3.06 -4.79 -0.96
CA THR A 69 1.65 -4.41 -0.91
C THR A 69 1.51 -3.10 -0.13
N VAL A 70 1.07 -2.04 -0.79
CA VAL A 70 0.72 -0.78 -0.13
C VAL A 70 -0.80 -0.64 -0.07
N ILE A 71 -1.34 -0.24 1.06
CA ILE A 71 -2.76 -0.03 1.27
C ILE A 71 -2.95 1.44 1.66
N GLY A 72 -3.40 2.22 0.69
CA GLY A 72 -3.75 3.62 0.87
C GLY A 72 -5.18 3.76 1.41
N ILE A 73 -5.35 4.48 2.50
CA ILE A 73 -6.66 4.73 3.08
C ILE A 73 -7.02 6.18 2.85
N ASN A 74 -8.14 6.44 2.18
CA ASN A 74 -8.69 7.78 2.04
C ASN A 74 -9.79 7.97 3.08
N THR A 75 -9.39 8.45 4.24
CA THR A 75 -10.26 8.73 5.39
C THR A 75 -11.34 9.79 5.10
N ALA A 76 -11.08 10.75 4.21
CA ALA A 76 -12.05 11.78 3.83
C ALA A 76 -13.25 11.26 3.03
N SER A 77 -13.07 10.15 2.28
CA SER A 77 -14.15 9.52 1.50
C SER A 77 -14.65 8.21 2.10
N GLY A 78 -14.02 7.72 3.16
CA GLY A 78 -14.29 6.39 3.72
C GLY A 78 -13.90 5.24 2.78
N THR A 79 -13.07 5.51 1.77
CA THR A 79 -12.64 4.50 0.80
C THR A 79 -11.27 3.94 1.14
N VAL A 80 -11.11 2.63 0.98
CA VAL A 80 -9.82 1.94 1.06
C VAL A 80 -9.33 1.68 -0.35
N THR A 81 -8.14 2.17 -0.68
CA THR A 81 -7.46 1.97 -1.97
C THR A 81 -6.27 1.05 -1.77
N VAL A 82 -6.31 -0.15 -2.35
CA VAL A 82 -5.13 -1.02 -2.35
C VAL A 82 -4.22 -0.62 -3.52
N LEU A 83 -3.01 -0.19 -3.21
CA LEU A 83 -1.95 0.19 -4.14
C LEU A 83 -0.90 -0.94 -4.17
N SER A 84 -1.00 -1.84 -5.14
CA SER A 84 0.11 -2.75 -5.42
C SER A 84 1.04 -2.10 -6.44
N GLY A 85 2.32 -1.99 -6.11
CA GLY A 85 3.33 -1.67 -7.10
C GLY A 85 3.39 -2.81 -8.13
N GLN A 86 3.42 -2.46 -9.41
CA GLN A 86 3.93 -3.36 -10.44
C GLN A 86 4.88 -2.54 -11.27
N VAL A 87 6.15 -2.94 -11.30
CA VAL A 87 7.16 -2.29 -12.14
C VAL A 87 7.22 -3.02 -13.45
N TYR A 88 7.03 -2.26 -14.52
CA TYR A 88 7.15 -2.72 -15.90
C TYR A 88 8.31 -1.97 -16.53
N LEU A 89 9.20 -2.70 -17.19
CA LEU A 89 10.22 -2.09 -18.03
C LEU A 89 9.54 -1.64 -19.32
N ALA A 90 9.57 -0.34 -19.59
CA ALA A 90 9.15 0.24 -20.86
C ALA A 90 10.38 0.88 -21.50
N GLU A 91 10.75 0.39 -22.68
CA GLU A 91 11.87 0.94 -23.46
C GLU A 91 11.36 1.98 -24.47
N THR A 92 10.07 1.92 -24.80
CA THR A 92 9.38 2.79 -25.77
C THR A 92 8.05 3.34 -25.22
N LEU A 93 7.51 4.37 -25.89
CA LEU A 93 6.18 4.89 -25.58
C LEU A 93 5.09 3.88 -25.93
N GLU A 94 5.27 3.06 -26.96
CA GLU A 94 4.37 1.96 -27.29
C GLU A 94 4.26 0.94 -26.14
N ASP A 95 5.37 0.62 -25.48
CA ASP A 95 5.38 -0.31 -24.33
C ASP A 95 4.47 0.19 -23.19
N VAL A 96 4.45 1.52 -22.97
CA VAL A 96 3.58 2.14 -21.96
C VAL A 96 2.10 2.00 -22.35
N VAL A 97 1.76 2.25 -23.62
CA VAL A 97 0.38 2.17 -24.11
C VAL A 97 -0.15 0.73 -24.02
N VAL A 98 0.67 -0.26 -24.37
CA VAL A 98 0.32 -1.69 -24.26
C VAL A 98 -0.01 -2.06 -22.81
N HIS A 99 0.76 -1.55 -21.84
CA HIS A 99 0.50 -1.83 -20.43
C HIS A 99 -0.78 -1.18 -19.90
N LEU A 100 -1.08 0.04 -20.35
CA LEU A 100 -2.32 0.72 -19.96
C LEU A 100 -3.57 -0.03 -20.47
N GLN A 101 -3.48 -0.66 -21.65
CA GLN A 101 -4.58 -1.45 -22.22
C GLN A 101 -4.76 -2.81 -21.53
N ALA A 102 -3.68 -3.42 -21.03
CA ALA A 102 -3.76 -4.70 -20.30
C ALA A 102 -4.37 -4.56 -18.90
N ALA A 103 -4.28 -3.38 -18.27
CA ALA A 103 -4.79 -3.13 -16.92
C ALA A 103 -6.33 -3.10 -16.83
N ASP A 104 -7.03 -2.88 -17.94
CA ASP A 104 -8.50 -2.82 -17.98
C ASP A 104 -9.18 -4.21 -18.00
N VAL A 105 -8.43 -5.29 -18.25
CA VAL A 105 -9.00 -6.65 -18.43
C VAL A 105 -9.18 -7.42 -17.10
N LYS A 106 -8.63 -6.93 -15.97
CA LYS A 106 -8.69 -7.63 -14.67
C LYS A 106 -9.86 -7.23 -13.75
N LYS A 107 -10.88 -6.51 -14.27
CA LYS A 107 -12.04 -6.08 -13.46
C LYS A 107 -13.23 -7.04 -13.42
N GLU A 108 -13.17 -8.20 -14.08
CA GLU A 108 -14.20 -9.23 -13.96
C GLU A 108 -13.64 -10.50 -13.30
N VAL A 109 -13.82 -10.62 -11.98
CA VAL A 109 -13.87 -11.93 -11.30
C VAL A 109 -15.12 -11.97 -10.43
N LEU A 110 -16.09 -12.72 -10.96
CA LEU A 110 -17.20 -13.45 -10.35
C LEU A 110 -17.68 -13.00 -8.97
N ILE A 111 -18.88 -12.41 -8.96
CA ILE A 111 -19.88 -12.72 -7.94
C ILE A 111 -20.94 -13.56 -8.65
N ASP A 112 -20.74 -14.87 -8.67
CA ASP A 112 -21.83 -15.83 -8.87
C ASP A 112 -21.70 -16.93 -7.80
N ASP A 113 -22.84 -17.19 -7.17
CA ASP A 113 -23.22 -18.34 -6.34
C ASP A 113 -22.70 -18.43 -4.89
N ILE A 114 -23.46 -17.81 -3.98
CA ILE A 114 -24.03 -18.47 -2.78
C ILE A 114 -25.50 -18.08 -2.63
#